data_AF-A0CR75-F1
#
_entry.id   AF-A0CR75-F1
#
_cell.length_a   1.000
_cell.length_b   1.000
_cell.length_c   1.000
_cell.angle_alpha   90.00
_cell.angle_beta   90.00
_cell.angle_gamma   90.00
#
_symmetry.space_group_name_H-M   'P 1'
#
loop_
_entity.id
_entity.type
_entity.pdbx_description
1 polymer ?
#
loop_
_entity_poly.entity_id
_entity_poly.type
_entity_poly.pdbx_seq_one_letter_code
_entity_poly.pdbx_strand_id
1 'polypeptide(L)'
;MSDSSSYFDIQGKGIWEKCENTLNEEDILYKDMLQYLNKPTQFCLTQYELFRFKKNGELKKIELLTTSISLLNDNTILLQKNHKQVFLKSTPQNVKFWFEQIKNKCIQNNFRLDYDIGELIGQGQFANVYKITSKKNNENYALKVFQKVALKNLNVDNVSVTKEIQIMRQLKHPGIIKIYEVYEDKEFICIVMELMQYSMKQQKKRHSEHQCAQIMLQLFMVLQYIHDHKIIHRDIKPDNILYKNQDTICICDFGLADYYNPMSVYQYQRCGTPGYVAPEVLRDQKYDFKVDVYSAGIILYTLLVGKQPFAAHSQNKVVQLNYQGKIDYAQVKASDLCLSFLKSVLSINPQVRPSAYEVLHHEWFIKTLGESNYFQLLNNNGQQVQPIQPISKEIQNFQAIQSMMDEEQDESSNSKIQIEIPQPTTQHRTNNNGYYQSSIPQQQQPQQQLQIAIDNIQEAIKQIKIKQQVRDLNYLTQMLHMQHKEMSGID
;
A
#
# COMPACT_ATOMS: atom_id res chain seq x y z
N MET A 1 -19.46 -29.94 18.24
CA MET A 1 -20.30 -28.99 17.48
C MET A 1 -19.36 -28.24 16.56
N SER A 2 -19.34 -28.57 15.27
CA SER A 2 -18.48 -27.90 14.29
C SER A 2 -19.03 -26.50 14.03
N ASP A 3 -18.30 -25.46 14.42
CA ASP A 3 -18.58 -24.08 14.02
C ASP A 3 -18.73 -24.01 12.50
N SER A 4 -19.97 -23.88 12.04
CA SER A 4 -20.32 -23.68 10.63
C SER A 4 -20.33 -22.19 10.26
N SER A 5 -19.61 -21.37 11.01
CA SER A 5 -19.48 -19.93 10.76
C SER A 5 -18.49 -19.69 9.62
N SER A 6 -18.76 -18.66 8.82
CA SER A 6 -17.76 -18.19 7.84
C SER A 6 -16.51 -17.74 8.60
N TYR A 7 -15.35 -17.93 7.97
CA TYR A 7 -14.07 -17.40 8.42
C TYR A 7 -14.09 -15.87 8.51
N PHE A 8 -14.94 -15.23 7.71
CA PHE A 8 -15.09 -13.78 7.65
C PHE A 8 -16.19 -13.25 8.60
N ASP A 9 -16.86 -14.13 9.35
CA ASP A 9 -17.87 -13.72 10.32
C ASP A 9 -17.22 -13.10 11.57
N ILE A 10 -17.81 -12.01 12.05
CA ILE A 10 -17.48 -11.35 13.31
C ILE A 10 -18.69 -11.55 14.25
N GLN A 11 -18.47 -12.25 15.36
CA GLN A 11 -19.53 -12.53 16.33
C GLN A 11 -20.19 -11.24 16.85
N GLY A 12 -21.51 -11.28 17.02
CA GLY A 12 -22.29 -10.17 17.58
C GLY A 12 -22.59 -9.00 16.62
N LYS A 13 -22.03 -8.98 15.40
CA LYS A 13 -22.32 -7.94 14.40
C LYS A 13 -23.51 -8.31 13.51
N GLY A 14 -24.33 -7.31 13.17
CA GLY A 14 -25.36 -7.46 12.14
C GLY A 14 -24.78 -7.44 10.73
N ILE A 15 -25.63 -7.73 9.72
CA ILE A 15 -25.25 -7.57 8.30
C ILE A 15 -25.29 -6.09 7.87
N TRP A 16 -26.27 -5.34 8.36
CA TRP A 16 -26.43 -3.91 8.07
C TRP A 16 -25.73 -3.05 9.11
N GLU A 17 -24.71 -2.32 8.67
CA GLU A 17 -23.98 -1.37 9.50
C GLU A 17 -24.54 0.05 9.30
N LYS A 18 -24.51 0.86 10.37
CA LYS A 18 -24.86 2.28 10.27
C LYS A 18 -23.79 2.98 9.44
N CYS A 19 -24.19 3.75 8.44
CA CYS A 19 -23.27 4.63 7.75
C CYS A 19 -23.19 5.95 8.53
N GLU A 20 -22.03 6.28 9.07
CA GLU A 20 -21.79 7.54 9.79
C GLU A 20 -21.39 8.67 8.85
N ASN A 21 -20.93 8.33 7.64
CA ASN A 21 -20.47 9.28 6.63
C ASN A 21 -21.51 9.45 5.51
N THR A 22 -21.43 10.57 4.79
CA THR A 22 -22.19 10.78 3.55
C THR A 22 -21.61 9.92 2.42
N LEU A 23 -22.49 9.28 1.65
CA LEU A 23 -22.10 8.58 0.42
C LEU A 23 -21.74 9.62 -0.65
N ASN A 24 -20.49 9.59 -1.13
CA ASN A 24 -20.08 10.42 -2.27
C ASN A 24 -20.73 9.88 -3.55
N GLU A 25 -21.37 10.76 -4.33
CA GLU A 25 -22.05 10.34 -5.56
C GLU A 25 -21.07 9.83 -6.63
N GLU A 26 -19.83 10.31 -6.63
CA GLU A 26 -18.78 9.87 -7.55
C GLU A 26 -18.36 8.41 -7.34
N ASP A 27 -18.58 7.86 -6.14
CA ASP A 27 -18.25 6.48 -5.80
C ASP A 27 -19.34 5.47 -6.20
N ILE A 28 -20.52 5.96 -6.62
CA ILE A 28 -21.67 5.13 -6.96
C ILE A 28 -21.47 4.55 -8.36
N LEU A 29 -21.29 3.23 -8.41
CA LEU A 29 -21.20 2.48 -9.66
C LEU A 29 -22.59 2.20 -10.24
N TYR A 30 -23.54 1.82 -9.37
CA TYR A 30 -24.91 1.48 -9.77
C TYR A 30 -25.91 1.92 -8.71
N LYS A 31 -27.07 2.39 -9.15
CA LYS A 31 -28.17 2.83 -8.30
C LYS A 31 -29.49 2.40 -8.91
N ASP A 32 -30.26 1.60 -8.18
CA ASP A 32 -31.56 1.10 -8.66
C ASP A 32 -32.49 0.70 -7.50
N MET A 33 -33.75 0.45 -7.81
CA MET A 33 -34.76 -0.06 -6.90
C MET A 33 -34.78 -1.59 -6.93
N LEU A 34 -34.61 -2.20 -5.76
CA LEU A 34 -34.82 -3.64 -5.54
C LEU A 34 -35.89 -3.84 -4.46
N GLN A 35 -36.42 -5.04 -4.34
CA GLN A 35 -37.26 -5.41 -3.22
C GLN A 35 -36.42 -5.98 -2.08
N TYR A 36 -36.58 -5.41 -0.89
CA TYR A 36 -36.01 -5.90 0.35
C TYR A 36 -37.11 -5.99 1.41
N LEU A 37 -37.24 -7.15 2.06
CA LEU A 37 -38.37 -7.45 2.96
C LEU A 37 -39.73 -7.17 2.30
N ASN A 38 -39.86 -7.53 1.02
CA ASN A 38 -41.03 -7.31 0.16
C ASN A 38 -41.44 -5.83 0.02
N LYS A 39 -40.50 -4.89 0.21
CA LYS A 39 -40.72 -3.46 0.03
C LYS A 39 -39.74 -2.89 -1.00
N PRO A 40 -40.19 -2.03 -1.93
CA PRO A 40 -39.30 -1.27 -2.80
C PRO A 40 -38.31 -0.47 -1.95
N THR A 41 -37.02 -0.67 -2.21
CA THR A 41 -35.90 -0.06 -1.47
C THR A 41 -34.84 0.35 -2.48
N GLN A 42 -34.33 1.57 -2.34
CA GLN A 42 -33.25 2.05 -3.19
C GLN A 42 -31.92 1.50 -2.69
N PHE A 43 -31.12 0.94 -3.60
CA PHE A 43 -29.78 0.45 -3.33
C PHE A 43 -28.76 1.23 -4.16
N CYS A 44 -27.58 1.46 -3.58
CA CYS A 44 -26.42 1.96 -4.30
C CYS A 44 -25.24 1.00 -4.11
N LEU A 45 -24.59 0.63 -5.19
CA LEU A 45 -23.38 -0.19 -5.18
C LEU A 45 -22.16 0.71 -5.39
N THR A 46 -21.17 0.60 -4.50
CA THR A 46 -19.85 1.18 -4.70
C THR A 46 -18.83 0.08 -4.96
N GLN A 47 -17.55 0.44 -5.01
CA GLN A 47 -16.48 -0.52 -5.23
C GLN A 47 -16.41 -1.61 -4.13
N TYR A 48 -16.73 -1.26 -2.88
CA TYR A 48 -16.55 -2.13 -1.70
C TYR A 48 -17.84 -2.38 -0.90
N GLU A 49 -18.88 -1.58 -1.10
CA GLU A 49 -20.03 -1.55 -0.20
C GLU A 49 -21.36 -1.53 -0.99
N LEU A 50 -22.37 -2.16 -0.41
CA LEU A 50 -23.76 -2.07 -0.86
C LEU A 50 -24.56 -1.27 0.15
N PHE A 51 -25.10 -0.15 -0.30
CA PHE A 51 -25.90 0.77 0.50
C PHE A 51 -27.39 0.56 0.27
N ARG A 52 -28.19 0.81 1.30
CA ARG A 52 -29.65 0.95 1.21
C ARG A 52 -30.14 2.19 1.91
N PHE A 53 -31.14 2.82 1.31
CA PHE A 53 -31.85 3.96 1.90
C PHE A 53 -33.07 3.48 2.67
N LYS A 54 -33.14 3.85 3.96
CA LYS A 54 -34.37 3.67 4.74
C LYS A 54 -35.36 4.79 4.45
N LYS A 55 -36.64 4.54 4.72
CA LYS A 55 -37.72 5.53 4.57
C LYS A 55 -37.52 6.81 5.41
N ASN A 56 -36.80 6.72 6.53
CA ASN A 56 -36.48 7.86 7.40
C ASN A 56 -35.22 8.61 6.98
N GLY A 57 -34.68 8.36 5.77
CA GLY A 57 -33.45 8.97 5.27
C GLY A 57 -32.16 8.32 5.79
N GLU A 58 -32.24 7.38 6.73
CA GLU A 58 -31.04 6.73 7.27
C GLU A 58 -30.40 5.79 6.24
N LEU A 59 -29.07 5.93 6.06
CA LEU A 59 -28.28 5.08 5.19
C LEU A 59 -27.69 3.90 5.97
N LYS A 60 -27.88 2.69 5.44
CA LYS A 60 -27.23 1.47 5.95
C LYS A 60 -26.35 0.87 4.87
N LYS A 61 -25.26 0.23 5.28
CA LYS A 61 -24.30 -0.41 4.37
C LYS A 61 -24.01 -1.85 4.72
N ILE A 62 -23.60 -2.62 3.71
CA ILE A 62 -22.98 -3.95 3.84
C ILE A 62 -21.59 -3.85 3.22
N GLU A 63 -20.59 -4.28 3.97
CA GLU A 63 -19.24 -4.50 3.43
C GLU A 63 -19.23 -5.79 2.60
N LEU A 64 -18.97 -5.68 1.30
CA LEU A 64 -19.07 -6.81 0.39
C LEU A 64 -17.92 -7.80 0.56
N LEU A 65 -16.73 -7.31 0.94
CA LEU A 65 -15.52 -8.13 1.11
C LEU A 65 -15.73 -9.36 2.00
N THR A 66 -16.53 -9.20 3.05
CA THR A 66 -16.78 -10.18 4.10
C THR A 66 -18.18 -10.80 3.99
N THR A 67 -18.90 -10.50 2.90
CA THR A 67 -20.26 -10.98 2.67
C THR A 67 -20.25 -12.09 1.64
N SER A 68 -20.88 -13.22 1.96
CA SER A 68 -21.11 -14.28 0.97
C SER A 68 -22.32 -13.97 0.08
N ILE A 69 -22.25 -14.39 -1.18
CA ILE A 69 -23.32 -14.19 -2.16
C ILE A 69 -23.68 -15.50 -2.87
N SER A 70 -24.96 -15.67 -3.18
CA SER A 70 -25.45 -16.75 -4.04
C SER A 70 -26.75 -16.33 -4.74
N LEU A 71 -27.00 -16.89 -5.93
CA LEU A 71 -28.32 -16.83 -6.55
C LEU A 71 -29.22 -17.89 -5.89
N LEU A 72 -30.31 -17.49 -5.23
CA LEU A 72 -31.24 -18.44 -4.63
C LEU A 72 -32.19 -19.03 -5.69
N ASN A 73 -32.59 -18.19 -6.65
CA ASN A 73 -33.39 -18.50 -7.82
C ASN A 73 -33.21 -17.35 -8.84
N ASP A 74 -33.93 -17.41 -9.96
CA ASP A 74 -33.85 -16.43 -11.04
C ASP A 74 -34.22 -14.99 -10.62
N ASN A 75 -34.97 -14.82 -9.53
CA ASN A 75 -35.50 -13.52 -9.08
C ASN A 75 -35.00 -13.07 -7.70
N THR A 76 -34.04 -13.79 -7.09
CA THR A 76 -33.56 -13.50 -5.73
C THR A 76 -32.04 -13.70 -5.59
N ILE A 77 -31.34 -12.64 -5.17
CA ILE A 77 -29.96 -12.69 -4.67
C ILE A 77 -30.01 -12.89 -3.14
N LEU A 78 -29.23 -13.85 -2.64
CA LEU A 78 -28.97 -14.05 -1.22
C LEU A 78 -27.59 -13.50 -0.87
N LEU A 79 -27.56 -12.56 0.08
CA LEU A 79 -26.35 -12.11 0.77
C LEU A 79 -26.34 -12.66 2.20
N GLN A 80 -25.22 -13.19 2.66
CA GLN A 80 -25.10 -13.75 4.01
C GLN A 80 -23.78 -13.34 4.68
N LYS A 81 -23.90 -12.84 5.91
CA LYS A 81 -22.79 -12.40 6.79
C LYS A 81 -23.24 -12.53 8.25
N ASN A 82 -22.35 -12.96 9.15
CA ASN A 82 -22.59 -13.11 10.59
C ASN A 82 -23.83 -13.95 10.92
N HIS A 83 -24.03 -15.06 10.19
CA HIS A 83 -25.25 -15.90 10.28
C HIS A 83 -26.58 -15.17 9.99
N LYS A 84 -26.54 -13.97 9.40
CA LYS A 84 -27.72 -13.22 8.95
C LYS A 84 -27.82 -13.25 7.44
N GLN A 85 -29.05 -13.21 6.95
CA GLN A 85 -29.37 -13.30 5.53
C GLN A 85 -30.12 -12.06 5.06
N VAL A 86 -29.82 -11.61 3.85
CA VAL A 86 -30.48 -10.53 3.13
C VAL A 86 -30.89 -11.07 1.77
N PHE A 87 -32.19 -10.94 1.47
CA PHE A 87 -32.76 -11.34 0.20
C PHE A 87 -33.08 -10.09 -0.61
N LEU A 88 -32.44 -9.95 -1.76
CA LEU A 88 -32.69 -8.88 -2.72
C LEU A 88 -33.47 -9.47 -3.89
N LYS A 89 -34.71 -9.02 -4.09
CA LYS A 89 -35.58 -9.55 -5.15
C LYS A 89 -35.84 -8.50 -6.23
N SER A 90 -35.94 -8.94 -7.48
CA SER A 90 -36.33 -8.10 -8.61
C SER A 90 -36.76 -8.97 -9.79
N THR A 91 -36.96 -8.38 -10.98
CA THR A 91 -37.15 -9.16 -12.20
C THR A 91 -35.92 -10.02 -12.50
N PRO A 92 -36.06 -11.15 -13.22
CA PRO A 92 -34.91 -12.01 -13.53
C PRO A 92 -33.76 -11.29 -14.25
N GLN A 93 -34.08 -10.38 -15.17
CA GLN A 93 -33.07 -9.56 -15.86
C GLN A 93 -32.31 -8.67 -14.88
N ASN A 94 -33.02 -8.00 -13.97
CA ASN A 94 -32.40 -7.08 -13.02
C ASN A 94 -31.58 -7.82 -11.94
N VAL A 95 -32.08 -8.96 -11.46
CA VAL A 95 -31.31 -9.83 -10.55
C VAL A 95 -30.03 -10.34 -11.18
N LYS A 96 -30.09 -10.83 -12.43
CA LYS A 96 -28.90 -11.28 -13.15
C LYS A 96 -27.89 -10.14 -13.30
N PHE A 97 -28.35 -8.95 -13.66
CA PHE A 97 -27.51 -7.76 -13.75
C PHE A 97 -26.80 -7.44 -12.42
N TRP A 98 -27.58 -7.28 -11.34
CA TRP A 98 -27.03 -6.95 -10.02
C TRP A 98 -26.09 -8.03 -9.47
N PHE A 99 -26.41 -9.31 -9.70
CA PHE A 99 -25.56 -10.41 -9.27
C PHE A 99 -24.18 -10.33 -9.94
N GLU A 100 -24.10 -10.10 -11.25
CA GLU A 100 -22.82 -9.97 -11.95
C GLU A 100 -22.02 -8.74 -11.47
N GLN A 101 -22.68 -7.65 -11.06
CA GLN A 101 -21.98 -6.47 -10.52
C GLN A 101 -21.43 -6.68 -9.10
N ILE A 102 -22.12 -7.49 -8.29
CA ILE A 102 -21.76 -7.68 -6.88
C ILE A 102 -20.82 -8.88 -6.68
N LYS A 103 -20.98 -9.97 -7.45
CA LYS A 103 -20.41 -11.28 -7.07
C LYS A 103 -18.90 -11.29 -6.88
N ASN A 104 -18.14 -10.60 -7.72
CA ASN A 104 -16.68 -10.54 -7.64
C ASN A 104 -16.18 -9.70 -6.45
N LYS A 105 -17.06 -8.91 -5.83
CA LYS A 105 -16.82 -8.12 -4.62
C LYS A 105 -17.15 -8.89 -3.34
N CYS A 106 -17.86 -10.01 -3.47
CA CYS A 106 -18.30 -10.87 -2.37
C CYS A 106 -17.44 -12.13 -2.28
N ILE A 107 -17.72 -12.92 -1.24
CA ILE A 107 -17.27 -14.30 -1.12
C ILE A 107 -18.30 -15.19 -1.82
N GLN A 108 -17.83 -16.03 -2.73
CA GLN A 108 -18.66 -16.94 -3.50
C GLN A 108 -18.64 -18.34 -2.88
N ASN A 109 -19.62 -19.16 -3.23
CA ASN A 109 -19.74 -20.54 -2.76
C ASN A 109 -19.60 -21.49 -3.94
N ASN A 110 -19.43 -22.80 -3.65
CA ASN A 110 -19.47 -23.86 -4.67
C ASN A 110 -18.44 -23.70 -5.80
N PHE A 111 -17.20 -23.36 -5.48
CA PHE A 111 -16.07 -23.21 -6.42
C PHE A 111 -16.03 -24.25 -7.57
N ARG A 112 -16.32 -25.52 -7.27
CA ARG A 112 -16.30 -26.63 -8.25
C ARG A 112 -17.34 -26.52 -9.37
N LEU A 113 -18.37 -25.67 -9.22
CA LEU A 113 -19.34 -25.39 -10.28
C LEU A 113 -18.74 -24.49 -11.36
N ASP A 114 -17.80 -23.63 -11.00
CA ASP A 114 -17.24 -22.62 -11.90
C ASP A 114 -15.89 -23.03 -12.48
N TYR A 115 -15.13 -23.88 -11.77
CA TYR A 115 -13.75 -24.23 -12.11
C TYR A 115 -13.44 -25.73 -11.98
N ASP A 116 -12.51 -26.20 -12.81
CA ASP A 116 -11.82 -27.48 -12.66
C ASP A 116 -10.41 -27.27 -12.11
N ILE A 117 -9.99 -28.12 -11.17
CA ILE A 117 -8.67 -28.05 -10.53
C ILE A 117 -7.66 -28.91 -11.30
N GLY A 118 -6.53 -28.32 -11.66
CA GLY A 118 -5.40 -28.98 -12.30
C GLY A 118 -4.22 -29.21 -11.33
N GLU A 119 -3.01 -29.08 -11.85
CA GLU A 119 -1.76 -29.38 -11.14
C GLU A 119 -1.41 -28.37 -10.03
N LEU A 120 -0.66 -28.84 -9.03
CA LEU A 120 -0.02 -27.99 -8.02
C LEU A 120 1.16 -27.23 -8.65
N ILE A 121 1.11 -25.90 -8.62
CA ILE A 121 2.12 -25.01 -9.21
C ILE A 121 2.92 -24.23 -8.15
N GLY A 122 2.46 -24.21 -6.90
CA GLY A 122 3.19 -23.59 -5.79
C GLY A 122 2.80 -24.19 -4.45
N GLN A 123 3.76 -24.33 -3.54
CA GLN A 123 3.53 -24.82 -2.19
C GLN A 123 4.12 -23.83 -1.20
N GLY A 124 3.27 -23.28 -0.35
CA GLY A 124 3.63 -22.38 0.73
C GLY A 124 3.40 -23.01 2.09
N GLN A 125 3.74 -22.26 3.14
CA GLN A 125 3.50 -22.68 4.53
C GLN A 125 2.01 -22.69 4.89
N PHE A 126 1.25 -21.72 4.37
CA PHE A 126 -0.16 -21.50 4.72
C PHE A 126 -1.13 -21.84 3.59
N ALA A 127 -0.64 -21.84 2.35
CA ALA A 127 -1.47 -22.01 1.17
C ALA A 127 -0.74 -22.81 0.10
N ASN A 128 -1.53 -23.56 -0.67
CA ASN A 128 -1.10 -24.21 -1.89
C ASN A 128 -1.66 -23.46 -3.08
N VAL A 129 -0.93 -23.43 -4.19
CA VAL A 129 -1.36 -22.79 -5.43
C VAL A 129 -1.52 -23.85 -6.50
N TYR A 130 -2.71 -23.94 -7.09
CA TYR A 130 -3.04 -24.86 -8.18
C TYR A 130 -3.32 -24.09 -9.45
N LYS A 131 -3.03 -24.69 -10.61
CA LYS A 131 -3.62 -24.24 -11.87
C LYS A 131 -5.08 -24.66 -11.90
N ILE A 132 -5.95 -23.81 -12.43
CA ILE A 132 -7.37 -24.11 -12.61
C ILE A 132 -7.85 -23.68 -13.99
N THR A 133 -8.93 -24.28 -14.47
CA THR A 133 -9.56 -23.93 -15.74
C THR A 133 -11.01 -23.53 -15.49
N SER A 134 -11.42 -22.36 -15.99
CA SER A 134 -12.79 -21.86 -15.88
C SER A 134 -13.72 -22.63 -16.82
N LYS A 135 -14.84 -23.11 -16.30
CA LYS A 135 -15.88 -23.80 -17.08
C LYS A 135 -16.66 -22.86 -17.99
N LYS A 136 -16.63 -21.55 -17.71
CA LYS A 136 -17.36 -20.52 -18.47
C LYS A 136 -16.68 -20.17 -19.79
N ASN A 137 -15.35 -20.05 -19.79
CA ASN A 137 -14.57 -19.55 -20.94
C ASN A 137 -13.38 -20.44 -21.31
N ASN A 138 -13.15 -21.55 -20.59
CA ASN A 138 -12.04 -22.48 -20.81
C ASN A 138 -10.65 -21.83 -20.67
N GLU A 139 -10.55 -20.71 -19.95
CA GLU A 139 -9.28 -20.03 -19.67
C GLU A 139 -8.63 -20.56 -18.38
N ASN A 140 -7.30 -20.45 -18.31
CA ASN A 140 -6.51 -20.89 -17.16
C ASN A 140 -6.25 -19.75 -16.16
N TYR A 141 -6.34 -20.08 -14.88
CA TYR A 141 -6.08 -19.19 -13.75
C TYR A 141 -5.21 -19.92 -12.70
N ALA A 142 -4.80 -19.20 -11.67
CA ALA A 142 -4.18 -19.77 -10.47
C ALA A 142 -5.17 -19.72 -9.29
N LEU A 143 -5.11 -20.73 -8.43
CA LEU A 143 -5.96 -20.87 -7.25
C LEU A 143 -5.08 -21.00 -6.00
N LYS A 144 -5.04 -19.97 -5.16
CA LYS A 144 -4.42 -20.06 -3.83
C LYS A 144 -5.46 -20.58 -2.84
N VAL A 145 -5.16 -21.72 -2.24
CA VAL A 145 -6.04 -22.47 -1.34
C VAL A 145 -5.47 -22.46 0.06
N PHE A 146 -6.23 -21.93 1.00
CA PHE A 146 -5.93 -21.98 2.43
C PHE A 146 -6.81 -23.02 3.11
N GLN A 147 -6.21 -23.88 3.94
CA GLN A 147 -6.94 -24.82 4.79
C GLN A 147 -7.28 -24.15 6.11
N LYS A 148 -8.58 -24.04 6.43
CA LYS A 148 -9.04 -23.38 7.67
C LYS A 148 -8.48 -24.03 8.93
N VAL A 149 -8.36 -25.36 8.94
CA VAL A 149 -7.77 -26.10 10.06
C VAL A 149 -6.28 -25.77 10.23
N ALA A 150 -5.53 -25.68 9.13
CA ALA A 150 -4.11 -25.32 9.18
C ALA A 150 -3.91 -23.89 9.70
N LEU A 151 -4.74 -22.94 9.26
CA LEU A 151 -4.72 -21.55 9.76
C LEU A 151 -4.96 -21.50 11.28
N LYS A 152 -5.98 -22.22 11.77
CA LYS A 152 -6.27 -22.32 13.21
C LYS A 152 -5.10 -22.93 13.99
N ASN A 153 -4.52 -24.03 13.50
CA ASN A 153 -3.41 -24.71 14.18
C ASN A 153 -2.14 -23.86 14.26
N LEU A 154 -1.93 -22.98 13.28
CA LEU A 154 -0.79 -22.06 13.23
C LEU A 154 -1.07 -20.72 13.93
N ASN A 155 -2.21 -20.59 14.62
CA ASN A 155 -2.67 -19.35 15.26
C ASN A 155 -2.69 -18.15 14.30
N VAL A 156 -2.97 -18.40 13.02
CA VAL A 156 -3.20 -17.33 12.04
C VAL A 156 -4.61 -16.80 12.27
N ASP A 157 -4.68 -15.58 12.81
CA ASP A 157 -5.96 -14.89 13.03
C ASP A 157 -6.69 -14.68 11.70
N ASN A 158 -8.02 -14.72 11.74
CA ASN A 158 -8.89 -14.48 10.60
C ASN A 158 -8.59 -13.15 9.91
N VAL A 159 -8.12 -12.19 10.69
CA VAL A 159 -7.68 -10.87 10.23
C VAL A 159 -6.59 -10.94 9.16
N SER A 160 -5.67 -11.92 9.18
CA SER A 160 -4.57 -11.97 8.21
C SER A 160 -5.03 -12.23 6.77
N VAL A 161 -5.82 -13.29 6.55
CA VAL A 161 -6.29 -13.63 5.19
C VAL A 161 -7.32 -12.61 4.70
N THR A 162 -8.19 -12.11 5.59
CA THR A 162 -9.12 -11.03 5.25
C THR A 162 -8.39 -9.76 4.82
N LYS A 163 -7.33 -9.36 5.55
CA LYS A 163 -6.51 -8.20 5.20
C LYS A 163 -5.76 -8.38 3.89
N GLU A 164 -5.21 -9.57 3.63
CA GLU A 164 -4.57 -9.88 2.34
C GLU A 164 -5.55 -9.65 1.17
N ILE A 165 -6.75 -10.23 1.25
CA ILE A 165 -7.79 -10.06 0.22
C ILE A 165 -8.21 -8.58 0.10
N GLN A 166 -8.38 -7.89 1.23
CA GLN A 166 -8.73 -6.46 1.25
C GLN A 166 -7.69 -5.63 0.48
N ILE A 167 -6.42 -5.84 0.80
CA ILE A 167 -5.30 -5.13 0.18
C ILE A 167 -5.21 -5.47 -1.30
N MET A 168 -5.38 -6.73 -1.70
CA MET A 168 -5.33 -7.10 -3.11
C MET A 168 -6.53 -6.56 -3.90
N ARG A 169 -7.72 -6.42 -3.30
CA ARG A 169 -8.92 -5.90 -3.98
C ARG A 169 -8.87 -4.40 -4.25
N GLN A 170 -8.15 -3.64 -3.42
CA GLN A 170 -8.02 -2.19 -3.58
C GLN A 170 -6.92 -1.79 -4.58
N LEU A 171 -5.92 -2.65 -4.77
CA LEU A 171 -4.78 -2.37 -5.64
C LEU A 171 -5.11 -2.67 -7.11
N LYS A 172 -4.87 -1.69 -7.98
CA LYS A 172 -5.10 -1.77 -9.43
C LYS A 172 -3.85 -1.28 -10.16
N HIS A 173 -2.90 -2.18 -10.38
CA HIS A 173 -1.65 -1.88 -11.06
C HIS A 173 -1.17 -3.10 -11.87
N PRO A 174 -0.61 -2.92 -13.09
CA PRO A 174 -0.20 -4.04 -13.93
C PRO A 174 0.91 -4.93 -13.32
N GLY A 175 1.75 -4.35 -12.45
CA GLY A 175 2.76 -5.08 -11.68
C GLY A 175 2.28 -5.66 -10.35
N ILE A 176 0.96 -5.78 -10.13
CA ILE A 176 0.36 -6.42 -8.94
C ILE A 176 -0.59 -7.52 -9.41
N ILE A 177 -0.55 -8.67 -8.75
CA ILE A 177 -1.33 -9.83 -9.19
C ILE A 177 -2.82 -9.51 -9.11
N LYS A 178 -3.52 -9.78 -10.21
CA LYS A 178 -4.96 -9.59 -10.26
C LYS A 178 -5.67 -10.74 -9.56
N ILE A 179 -6.54 -10.41 -8.60
CA ILE A 179 -7.53 -11.34 -8.07
C ILE A 179 -8.86 -11.16 -8.81
N TYR A 180 -9.50 -12.28 -9.12
CA TYR A 180 -10.76 -12.31 -9.85
C TYR A 180 -11.92 -12.60 -8.90
N GLU A 181 -11.80 -13.68 -8.12
CA GLU A 181 -12.88 -14.21 -7.31
C GLU A 181 -12.33 -14.80 -6.01
N VAL A 182 -13.16 -14.80 -4.97
CA VAL A 182 -12.84 -15.40 -3.67
C VAL A 182 -13.98 -16.34 -3.34
N TYR A 183 -13.65 -17.57 -3.00
CA TYR A 183 -14.58 -18.60 -2.60
C TYR A 183 -14.31 -19.08 -1.19
N GLU A 184 -15.35 -19.54 -0.53
CA GLU A 184 -15.26 -20.15 0.78
C GLU A 184 -16.19 -21.37 0.86
N ASP A 185 -15.70 -22.46 1.45
CA ASP A 185 -16.54 -23.58 1.89
C ASP A 185 -16.25 -23.93 3.35
N LYS A 186 -16.68 -25.11 3.81
CA LYS A 186 -16.48 -25.53 5.21
C LYS A 186 -15.01 -25.72 5.59
N GLU A 187 -14.16 -26.05 4.63
CA GLU A 187 -12.79 -26.51 4.86
C GLU A 187 -11.75 -25.51 4.31
N PHE A 188 -12.08 -24.78 3.25
CA PHE A 188 -11.14 -24.01 2.46
C PHE A 188 -11.58 -22.55 2.25
N ILE A 189 -10.57 -21.69 2.07
CA ILE A 189 -10.68 -20.36 1.46
C ILE A 189 -9.86 -20.41 0.17
N CYS A 190 -10.47 -19.98 -0.93
CA CYS A 190 -9.94 -20.13 -2.27
C CYS A 190 -9.89 -18.76 -2.97
N ILE A 191 -8.71 -18.34 -3.42
CA ILE A 191 -8.53 -17.08 -4.14
C ILE A 191 -8.16 -17.40 -5.59
N VAL A 192 -9.03 -17.02 -6.52
CA VAL A 192 -8.78 -17.13 -7.97
C VAL A 192 -8.01 -15.89 -8.42
N MET A 193 -6.85 -16.11 -9.03
CA MET A 193 -5.92 -15.06 -9.45
C MET A 193 -5.38 -15.31 -10.86
N GLU A 194 -4.73 -14.28 -11.41
CA GLU A 194 -4.02 -14.38 -12.69
C GLU A 194 -2.96 -15.49 -12.65
N LEU A 195 -2.89 -16.30 -13.72
CA LEU A 195 -1.86 -17.32 -13.85
C LEU A 195 -0.57 -16.70 -14.41
N MET A 196 0.53 -16.90 -13.70
CA MET A 196 1.85 -16.38 -14.07
C MET A 196 2.74 -17.49 -14.65
N GLN A 197 3.73 -17.13 -15.47
CA GLN A 197 4.57 -18.13 -16.14
C GLN A 197 5.60 -18.76 -15.19
N TYR A 198 6.36 -17.93 -14.46
CA TYR A 198 7.40 -18.40 -13.55
C TYR A 198 7.74 -17.37 -12.46
N SER A 199 8.38 -17.82 -11.38
CA SER A 199 8.88 -16.96 -10.29
C SER A 199 10.30 -16.49 -10.57
N MET A 200 10.64 -15.26 -10.15
CA MET A 200 12.00 -14.72 -10.22
C MET A 200 13.02 -15.60 -9.49
N LYS A 201 12.63 -16.31 -8.43
CA LYS A 201 13.51 -17.26 -7.73
C LYS A 201 14.10 -18.34 -8.65
N GLN A 202 13.41 -18.68 -9.75
CA GLN A 202 13.88 -19.68 -10.69
C GLN A 202 15.04 -19.18 -11.56
N GLN A 203 15.28 -17.86 -11.59
CA GLN A 203 16.42 -17.27 -12.27
C GLN A 203 17.70 -17.43 -11.42
N LYS A 204 18.56 -18.35 -11.84
CA LYS A 204 19.83 -18.67 -11.16
C LYS A 204 21.05 -17.99 -11.79
N LYS A 205 20.85 -17.09 -12.75
CA LYS A 205 21.92 -16.44 -13.51
C LYS A 205 22.11 -15.00 -13.05
N ARG A 206 23.33 -14.51 -13.19
CA ARG A 206 23.63 -13.08 -13.03
C ARG A 206 22.99 -12.32 -14.19
N HIS A 207 22.44 -11.15 -13.89
CA HIS A 207 21.88 -10.25 -14.88
C HIS A 207 22.90 -9.17 -15.24
N SER A 208 22.82 -8.66 -16.48
CA SER A 208 23.54 -7.44 -16.82
C SER A 208 22.98 -6.26 -16.02
N GLU A 209 23.78 -5.22 -15.82
CA GLU A 209 23.31 -4.01 -15.14
C GLU A 209 22.07 -3.41 -15.81
N HIS A 210 22.00 -3.44 -17.14
CA HIS A 210 20.83 -3.01 -17.91
C HIS A 210 19.58 -3.83 -17.58
N GLN A 211 19.70 -5.17 -17.55
CA GLN A 211 18.60 -6.04 -17.17
C GLN A 211 18.16 -5.80 -15.73
N CYS A 212 19.11 -5.61 -14.81
CA CYS A 212 18.82 -5.23 -13.43
C CYS A 212 18.04 -3.91 -13.39
N ALA A 213 18.46 -2.88 -14.13
CA ALA A 213 17.76 -1.59 -14.15
C ALA A 213 16.31 -1.73 -14.66
N GLN A 214 16.04 -2.54 -15.70
CA GLN A 214 14.68 -2.77 -16.21
C GLN A 214 13.77 -3.45 -15.18
N ILE A 215 14.29 -4.48 -14.49
CA ILE A 215 13.56 -5.20 -13.44
C ILE A 215 13.31 -4.29 -12.24
N MET A 216 14.36 -3.60 -11.78
CA MET A 216 14.28 -2.74 -10.60
C MET A 216 13.38 -1.53 -10.83
N LEU A 217 13.37 -0.94 -12.03
CA LEU A 217 12.48 0.18 -12.36
C LEU A 217 11.02 -0.25 -12.16
N GLN A 218 10.61 -1.37 -12.76
CA GLN A 218 9.26 -1.92 -12.58
C GLN A 218 8.95 -2.22 -11.11
N LEU A 219 9.90 -2.80 -10.37
CA LEU A 219 9.71 -3.12 -8.96
C LEU A 219 9.47 -1.85 -8.14
N PHE A 220 10.29 -0.82 -8.33
CA PHE A 220 10.14 0.44 -7.62
C PHE A 220 8.88 1.22 -8.03
N MET A 221 8.40 1.07 -9.28
CA MET A 221 7.11 1.62 -9.69
C MET A 221 5.95 0.97 -8.92
N VAL A 222 5.97 -0.36 -8.76
CA VAL A 222 4.98 -1.07 -7.94
C VAL A 222 5.09 -0.66 -6.48
N LEU A 223 6.31 -0.56 -5.93
CA LEU A 223 6.54 -0.12 -4.55
C LEU A 223 6.01 1.29 -4.32
N GLN A 224 6.31 2.23 -5.20
CA GLN A 224 5.79 3.58 -5.14
C GLN A 224 4.26 3.58 -5.14
N TYR A 225 3.65 2.81 -6.05
CA TYR A 225 2.19 2.69 -6.13
C TYR A 225 1.58 2.20 -4.80
N ILE A 226 2.10 1.12 -4.20
CA ILE A 226 1.54 0.62 -2.93
C ILE A 226 1.82 1.58 -1.76
N HIS A 227 2.96 2.28 -1.76
CA HIS A 227 3.33 3.25 -0.74
C HIS A 227 2.42 4.49 -0.79
N ASP A 228 2.01 4.92 -1.98
CA ASP A 228 1.03 5.99 -2.17
C ASP A 228 -0.36 5.60 -1.62
N HIS A 229 -0.72 4.33 -1.72
CA HIS A 229 -1.92 3.73 -1.11
C HIS A 229 -1.75 3.44 0.40
N LYS A 230 -0.67 3.92 1.01
CA LYS A 230 -0.34 3.72 2.44
C LYS A 230 -0.26 2.25 2.82
N ILE A 231 0.27 1.40 1.95
CA ILE A 231 0.49 -0.02 2.21
C ILE A 231 1.99 -0.29 2.23
N ILE A 232 2.45 -1.07 3.21
CA ILE A 232 3.81 -1.60 3.27
C ILE A 232 3.72 -3.10 2.99
N HIS A 233 4.53 -3.62 2.06
CA HIS A 233 4.48 -5.02 1.67
C HIS A 233 5.14 -5.95 2.70
N ARG A 234 6.31 -5.55 3.24
CA ARG A 234 7.08 -6.23 4.31
C ARG A 234 7.64 -7.62 4.01
N ASP A 235 7.33 -8.20 2.85
CA ASP A 235 7.94 -9.47 2.39
C ASP A 235 8.37 -9.43 0.91
N ILE A 236 9.06 -8.36 0.50
CA ILE A 236 9.62 -8.25 -0.85
C ILE A 236 10.81 -9.21 -1.00
N LYS A 237 10.69 -10.18 -1.91
CA LYS A 237 11.70 -11.21 -2.21
C LYS A 237 11.44 -11.83 -3.59
N PRO A 238 12.42 -12.53 -4.20
CA PRO A 238 12.25 -13.18 -5.50
C PRO A 238 11.11 -14.22 -5.55
N ASP A 239 10.79 -14.90 -4.44
CA ASP A 239 9.64 -15.82 -4.38
C ASP A 239 8.31 -15.12 -4.68
N ASN A 240 8.17 -13.87 -4.24
CA ASN A 240 6.94 -13.08 -4.34
C ASN A 240 6.90 -12.17 -5.58
N ILE A 241 7.92 -12.26 -6.45
CA ILE A 241 7.97 -11.56 -7.74
C ILE A 241 7.86 -12.60 -8.85
N LEU A 242 6.80 -12.49 -9.63
CA LEU A 242 6.46 -13.40 -10.71
C LEU A 242 6.62 -12.69 -12.05
N TYR A 243 6.87 -13.48 -13.10
CA TYR A 243 6.95 -13.01 -14.48
C TYR A 243 5.66 -13.34 -15.21
N LYS A 244 5.01 -12.30 -15.74
CA LYS A 244 3.84 -12.45 -16.62
C LYS A 244 4.25 -12.93 -18.00
N ASN A 245 5.38 -12.40 -18.45
CA ASN A 245 6.09 -12.73 -19.67
C ASN A 245 7.59 -12.46 -19.43
N GLN A 246 8.43 -12.46 -20.45
CA GLN A 246 9.89 -12.27 -20.30
C GLN A 246 10.29 -10.92 -19.69
N ASP A 247 9.48 -9.88 -19.87
CA ASP A 247 9.87 -8.49 -19.56
C ASP A 247 9.02 -7.84 -18.46
N THR A 248 7.88 -8.44 -18.10
CA THR A 248 6.92 -7.85 -17.15
C THR A 248 6.91 -8.63 -15.84
N ILE A 249 7.27 -7.93 -14.76
CA ILE A 249 7.20 -8.47 -13.40
C ILE A 249 5.89 -8.11 -12.70
N CYS A 250 5.53 -8.90 -11.70
CA CYS A 250 4.31 -8.72 -10.92
C CYS A 250 4.51 -9.23 -9.48
N ILE A 251 4.04 -8.48 -8.50
CA ILE A 251 4.07 -8.87 -7.08
C ILE A 251 2.80 -9.65 -6.71
N CYS A 252 2.94 -10.79 -6.04
CA CYS A 252 1.82 -11.72 -5.84
C CYS A 252 1.36 -12.00 -4.40
N ASP A 253 2.15 -11.70 -3.36
CA ASP A 253 1.85 -12.18 -1.99
C ASP A 253 1.82 -11.05 -0.96
N PHE A 254 0.61 -10.63 -0.59
CA PHE A 254 0.37 -9.57 0.39
C PHE A 254 0.04 -10.10 1.79
N GLY A 255 0.32 -11.38 2.07
CA GLY A 255 -0.02 -12.01 3.36
C GLY A 255 0.65 -11.37 4.59
N LEU A 256 1.76 -10.65 4.39
CA LEU A 256 2.43 -9.86 5.43
C LEU A 256 2.24 -8.35 5.24
N ALA A 257 1.48 -7.89 4.25
CA ALA A 257 1.28 -6.47 4.05
C ALA A 257 0.46 -5.84 5.18
N ASP A 258 0.67 -4.55 5.44
CA ASP A 258 -0.17 -3.77 6.36
C ASP A 258 -0.40 -2.37 5.84
N TYR A 259 -1.45 -1.74 6.36
CA TYR A 259 -1.62 -0.30 6.22
C TYR A 259 -0.60 0.42 7.11
N TYR A 260 0.03 1.46 6.57
CA TYR A 260 0.99 2.27 7.30
C TYR A 260 0.34 2.91 8.52
N ASN A 261 0.99 2.72 9.66
CA ASN A 261 0.61 3.30 10.93
C ASN A 261 1.75 4.21 11.41
N PRO A 262 1.53 5.52 11.62
CA PRO A 262 2.55 6.43 12.14
C PRO A 262 3.13 6.02 13.50
N MET A 263 2.39 5.23 14.29
CA MET A 263 2.86 4.67 15.55
C MET A 263 3.69 3.39 15.37
N SER A 264 3.84 2.90 14.14
CA SER A 264 4.44 1.62 13.77
C SER A 264 3.87 0.43 14.56
N VAL A 265 2.56 0.50 14.85
CA VAL A 265 1.81 -0.60 15.45
C VAL A 265 1.18 -1.40 14.32
N TYR A 266 1.74 -2.58 14.09
CA TYR A 266 1.31 -3.50 13.04
C TYR A 266 0.84 -4.82 13.63
N GLN A 267 0.17 -5.64 12.81
CA GLN A 267 -0.27 -6.96 13.26
C GLN A 267 0.91 -7.85 13.69
N TYR A 268 2.00 -7.79 12.92
CA TYR A 268 3.27 -8.44 13.24
C TYR A 268 4.37 -7.38 13.29
N GLN A 269 4.98 -7.19 14.48
CA GLN A 269 6.03 -6.18 14.65
C GLN A 269 7.33 -6.60 13.94
N ARG A 270 7.73 -7.88 14.10
CA ARG A 270 8.82 -8.53 13.37
C ARG A 270 8.24 -9.50 12.35
N CYS A 271 8.45 -9.26 11.06
CA CYS A 271 8.00 -10.13 9.99
C CYS A 271 8.92 -10.06 8.77
N GLY A 272 8.64 -10.90 7.78
CA GLY A 272 9.38 -10.99 6.52
C GLY A 272 10.38 -12.14 6.49
N THR A 273 10.98 -12.35 5.33
CA THR A 273 11.87 -13.50 5.06
C THR A 273 13.33 -13.19 5.40
N PRO A 274 13.98 -13.96 6.31
CA PRO A 274 15.39 -13.77 6.65
C PRO A 274 16.29 -13.70 5.41
N GLY A 275 17.21 -12.73 5.40
CA GLY A 275 18.06 -12.41 4.27
C GLY A 275 17.58 -11.18 3.49
N TYR A 276 16.29 -10.83 3.55
CA TYR A 276 15.71 -9.67 2.84
C TYR A 276 15.20 -8.56 3.78
N VAL A 277 14.93 -8.89 5.04
CA VAL A 277 14.29 -7.97 5.99
C VAL A 277 15.22 -6.79 6.32
N ALA A 278 14.68 -5.58 6.43
CA ALA A 278 15.47 -4.42 6.82
C ALA A 278 15.95 -4.53 8.28
N PRO A 279 17.17 -4.09 8.63
CA PRO A 279 17.72 -4.27 9.97
C PRO A 279 16.86 -3.65 11.09
N GLU A 280 16.22 -2.51 10.83
CA GLU A 280 15.33 -1.82 11.77
C GLU A 280 14.12 -2.68 12.18
N VAL A 281 13.59 -3.53 11.29
CA VAL A 281 12.50 -4.47 11.60
C VAL A 281 12.99 -5.55 12.56
N LEU A 282 14.21 -6.07 12.36
CA LEU A 282 14.82 -7.07 13.24
C LEU A 282 15.24 -6.51 14.61
N ARG A 283 15.38 -5.18 14.70
CA ARG A 283 15.78 -4.43 15.90
C ARG A 283 14.60 -3.87 16.71
N ASP A 284 13.36 -4.21 16.37
CA ASP A 284 12.13 -3.63 16.94
C ASP A 284 12.08 -2.10 16.90
N GLN A 285 12.72 -1.52 15.89
CA GLN A 285 12.65 -0.07 15.70
C GLN A 285 11.35 0.27 14.95
N LYS A 286 10.90 1.51 15.11
CA LYS A 286 9.83 2.05 14.26
C LYS A 286 10.31 2.05 12.82
N TYR A 287 9.43 1.66 11.92
CA TYR A 287 9.73 1.56 10.50
C TYR A 287 8.54 2.06 9.66
N ASP A 288 8.86 2.40 8.41
CA ASP A 288 7.93 2.90 7.41
C ASP A 288 8.08 2.13 6.09
N PHE A 289 7.59 2.71 5.00
CA PHE A 289 7.67 2.18 3.64
C PHE A 289 9.10 1.82 3.17
N LYS A 290 10.14 2.43 3.74
CA LYS A 290 11.53 2.23 3.32
C LYS A 290 12.08 0.84 3.62
N VAL A 291 11.38 0.03 4.41
CA VAL A 291 11.73 -1.38 4.61
C VAL A 291 11.61 -2.17 3.30
N ASP A 292 10.62 -1.85 2.46
CA ASP A 292 10.45 -2.49 1.15
C ASP A 292 11.57 -2.07 0.18
N VAL A 293 12.03 -0.81 0.27
CA VAL A 293 13.16 -0.30 -0.53
C VAL A 293 14.45 -1.07 -0.20
N TYR A 294 14.69 -1.36 1.08
CA TYR A 294 15.83 -2.17 1.48
C TYR A 294 15.75 -3.59 0.90
N SER A 295 14.59 -4.23 1.04
CA SER A 295 14.37 -5.59 0.51
C SER A 295 14.54 -5.62 -1.02
N ALA A 296 14.10 -4.60 -1.74
CA ALA A 296 14.38 -4.42 -3.17
C ALA A 296 15.88 -4.23 -3.46
N GLY A 297 16.61 -3.49 -2.62
CA GLY A 297 18.08 -3.39 -2.70
C GLY A 297 18.79 -4.74 -2.56
N ILE A 298 18.30 -5.63 -1.69
CA ILE A 298 18.85 -7.00 -1.55
C ILE A 298 18.60 -7.80 -2.83
N ILE A 299 17.46 -7.61 -3.49
CA ILE A 299 17.18 -8.22 -4.79
C ILE A 299 18.17 -7.72 -5.84
N LEU A 300 18.39 -6.39 -5.95
CA LEU A 300 19.38 -5.83 -6.88
C LEU A 300 20.78 -6.41 -6.64
N TYR A 301 21.24 -6.46 -5.38
CA TYR A 301 22.50 -7.12 -5.04
C TYR A 301 22.54 -8.56 -5.57
N THR A 302 21.47 -9.31 -5.32
CA THR A 302 21.37 -10.72 -5.72
C THR A 302 21.41 -10.90 -7.23
N LEU A 303 20.76 -10.01 -8.00
CA LEU A 303 20.78 -10.04 -9.46
C LEU A 303 22.17 -9.73 -10.03
N LEU A 304 22.90 -8.79 -9.42
CA LEU A 304 24.27 -8.39 -9.83
C LEU A 304 25.33 -9.44 -9.48
N VAL A 305 25.24 -10.04 -8.29
CA VAL A 305 26.25 -10.96 -7.75
C VAL A 305 25.91 -12.43 -8.04
N GLY A 306 24.62 -12.76 -8.17
CA GLY A 306 24.11 -14.12 -8.30
C GLY A 306 23.96 -14.87 -6.96
N LYS A 307 24.21 -14.20 -5.83
CA LYS A 307 24.10 -14.75 -4.47
C LYS A 307 23.55 -13.67 -3.53
N GLN A 308 22.82 -14.08 -2.51
CA GLN A 308 22.35 -13.17 -1.46
C GLN A 308 23.52 -12.67 -0.58
N PRO A 309 23.46 -11.44 -0.07
CA PRO A 309 24.54 -10.84 0.73
C PRO A 309 24.69 -11.49 2.12
N PHE A 310 23.63 -12.10 2.65
CA PHE A 310 23.61 -12.70 4.00
C PHE A 310 23.49 -14.23 3.99
N ALA A 311 23.83 -14.88 2.87
CA ALA A 311 23.74 -16.33 2.73
C ALA A 311 24.64 -17.05 3.75
N ALA A 312 24.07 -18.00 4.50
CA ALA A 312 24.78 -18.79 5.49
C ALA A 312 24.18 -20.19 5.63
N HIS A 313 24.90 -21.11 6.28
CA HIS A 313 24.47 -22.51 6.45
C HIS A 313 23.28 -22.69 7.39
N SER A 314 23.01 -21.74 8.29
CA SER A 314 21.87 -21.81 9.21
C SER A 314 21.03 -20.53 9.16
N GLN A 315 19.72 -20.68 9.30
CA GLN A 315 18.78 -19.56 9.31
C GLN A 315 19.10 -18.56 10.44
N ASN A 316 19.51 -19.04 11.62
CA ASN A 316 19.95 -18.18 12.73
C ASN A 316 21.14 -17.30 12.33
N LYS A 317 22.08 -17.85 11.55
CA LYS A 317 23.23 -17.07 11.07
C LYS A 317 22.81 -16.05 10.02
N VAL A 318 21.89 -16.40 9.11
CA VAL A 318 21.30 -15.45 8.14
C VAL A 318 20.66 -14.28 8.90
N VAL A 319 19.82 -14.57 9.91
CA VAL A 319 19.18 -13.54 10.74
C VAL A 319 20.22 -12.67 11.45
N GLN A 320 21.28 -13.26 12.01
CA GLN A 320 22.35 -12.50 12.67
C GLN A 320 23.07 -11.54 11.70
N LEU A 321 23.41 -12.01 10.51
CA LEU A 321 24.07 -11.18 9.48
C LEU A 321 23.13 -10.08 8.99
N ASN A 322 21.86 -10.42 8.76
CA ASN A 322 20.84 -9.48 8.32
C ASN A 322 20.56 -8.40 9.39
N TYR A 323 20.57 -8.76 10.67
CA TYR A 323 20.48 -7.82 11.80
C TYR A 323 21.66 -6.85 11.84
N GLN A 324 22.86 -7.31 11.48
CA GLN A 324 24.04 -6.45 11.38
C GLN A 324 23.97 -5.51 10.17
N GLY A 325 23.39 -5.96 9.06
CA GLY A 325 23.24 -5.17 7.84
C GLY A 325 24.57 -4.87 7.12
N LYS A 326 25.67 -5.54 7.50
CA LYS A 326 26.99 -5.35 6.89
C LYS A 326 27.08 -6.13 5.59
N ILE A 327 27.13 -5.43 4.47
CA ILE A 327 27.17 -6.02 3.13
C ILE A 327 28.58 -5.87 2.55
N ASP A 328 29.11 -6.96 2.00
CA ASP A 328 30.33 -6.95 1.20
C ASP A 328 30.01 -6.59 -0.26
N TYR A 329 30.53 -5.45 -0.70
CA TYR A 329 30.35 -4.93 -2.06
C TYR A 329 31.49 -5.30 -3.01
N ALA A 330 32.57 -5.94 -2.54
CA ALA A 330 33.74 -6.25 -3.38
C ALA A 330 33.40 -7.17 -4.56
N GLN A 331 32.33 -7.97 -4.45
CA GLN A 331 31.87 -8.90 -5.47
C GLN A 331 30.92 -8.26 -6.50
N VAL A 332 30.47 -7.02 -6.27
CA VAL A 332 29.57 -6.31 -7.18
C VAL A 332 30.38 -5.84 -8.39
N LYS A 333 30.12 -6.44 -9.54
CA LYS A 333 30.69 -6.02 -10.84
C LYS A 333 29.64 -5.19 -11.58
N ALA A 334 29.62 -3.90 -11.33
CA ALA A 334 28.71 -2.92 -11.92
C ALA A 334 29.42 -1.55 -12.02
N SER A 335 28.80 -0.58 -12.69
CA SER A 335 29.26 0.80 -12.73
C SER A 335 29.34 1.42 -11.32
N ASP A 336 30.21 2.42 -11.14
CA ASP A 336 30.28 3.18 -9.88
C ASP A 336 28.93 3.80 -9.52
N LEU A 337 28.16 4.17 -10.54
CA LEU A 337 26.83 4.73 -10.36
C LEU A 337 25.83 3.69 -9.82
N CYS A 338 25.82 2.49 -10.38
CA CYS A 338 25.01 1.37 -9.86
C CYS A 338 25.42 1.01 -8.43
N LEU A 339 26.72 1.00 -8.14
CA LEU A 339 27.21 0.72 -6.80
C LEU A 339 26.80 1.81 -5.79
N SER A 340 26.86 3.08 -6.19
CA SER A 340 26.38 4.22 -5.39
C SER A 340 24.88 4.09 -5.10
N PHE A 341 24.08 3.82 -6.12
CA PHE A 341 22.65 3.56 -6.00
C PHE A 341 22.36 2.38 -5.05
N LEU A 342 23.05 1.25 -5.24
CA LEU A 342 22.88 0.06 -4.42
C LEU A 342 23.19 0.33 -2.95
N LYS A 343 24.24 1.11 -2.65
CA LYS A 343 24.59 1.53 -1.28
C LYS A 343 23.54 2.46 -0.67
N SER A 344 22.91 3.33 -1.45
CA SER A 344 21.88 4.26 -0.94
C SER A 344 20.62 3.52 -0.51
N VAL A 345 20.11 2.59 -1.34
CA VAL A 345 18.91 1.80 -1.02
C VAL A 345 19.16 0.74 0.08
N LEU A 346 20.41 0.31 0.26
CA LEU A 346 20.83 -0.62 1.33
C LEU A 346 21.37 0.10 2.58
N SER A 347 21.16 1.41 2.72
CA SER A 347 21.56 2.13 3.93
C SER A 347 20.91 1.52 5.17
N ILE A 348 21.73 1.24 6.20
CA ILE A 348 21.27 0.72 7.50
C ILE A 348 20.45 1.78 8.25
N ASN A 349 20.74 3.07 8.04
CA ASN A 349 19.96 4.15 8.62
C ASN A 349 18.76 4.45 7.69
N PRO A 350 17.51 4.12 8.08
CA PRO A 350 16.34 4.34 7.23
C PRO A 350 16.09 5.83 6.95
N GLN A 351 16.58 6.76 7.77
CA GLN A 351 16.38 8.19 7.56
C GLN A 351 17.08 8.71 6.31
N VAL A 352 18.25 8.15 5.97
CA VAL A 352 19.00 8.52 4.76
C VAL A 352 18.72 7.58 3.58
N ARG A 353 17.97 6.49 3.80
CA ARG A 353 17.52 5.61 2.73
C ARG A 353 16.46 6.36 1.91
N PRO A 354 16.54 6.36 0.58
CA PRO A 354 15.54 7.02 -0.25
C PRO A 354 14.19 6.30 -0.16
N SER A 355 13.12 7.05 -0.40
CA SER A 355 11.79 6.53 -0.71
C SER A 355 11.74 5.91 -2.11
N ALA A 356 10.69 5.13 -2.41
CA ALA A 356 10.49 4.58 -3.75
C ALA A 356 10.39 5.70 -4.82
N TYR A 357 9.76 6.82 -4.48
CA TYR A 357 9.68 8.01 -5.33
C TYR A 357 11.07 8.57 -5.66
N GLU A 358 11.91 8.81 -4.65
CA GLU A 358 13.28 9.31 -4.85
C GLU A 358 14.14 8.32 -5.63
N VAL A 359 13.95 7.01 -5.41
CA VAL A 359 14.63 5.95 -6.16
C VAL A 359 14.29 6.00 -7.65
N LEU A 360 13.02 6.17 -8.01
CA LEU A 360 12.60 6.21 -9.42
C LEU A 360 13.29 7.35 -10.19
N HIS A 361 13.59 8.46 -9.52
CA HIS A 361 14.23 9.64 -10.13
C HIS A 361 15.76 9.60 -10.04
N HIS A 362 16.36 8.52 -9.56
CA HIS A 362 17.81 8.39 -9.44
C HIS A 362 18.47 8.30 -10.82
N GLU A 363 19.57 9.03 -11.03
CA GLU A 363 20.29 9.11 -12.31
C GLU A 363 20.76 7.75 -12.86
N TRP A 364 20.86 6.72 -12.00
CA TRP A 364 21.21 5.35 -12.39
C TRP A 364 20.23 4.79 -13.43
N PHE A 365 18.92 4.95 -13.24
CA PHE A 365 17.95 4.45 -14.21
C PHE A 365 18.07 5.16 -15.56
N ILE A 366 18.19 6.49 -15.52
CA ILE A 366 18.26 7.32 -16.73
C ILE A 366 19.52 6.98 -17.53
N LYS A 367 20.69 6.94 -16.88
CA LYS A 367 21.98 6.66 -17.53
C LYS A 367 22.10 5.21 -18.01
N THR A 368 21.54 4.24 -17.27
CA THR A 368 21.65 2.82 -17.63
C THR A 368 20.64 2.41 -18.70
N LEU A 369 19.42 2.96 -18.71
CA LEU A 369 18.37 2.59 -19.65
C LEU A 369 18.32 3.49 -20.90
N GLY A 370 18.90 4.69 -20.81
CA GLY A 370 18.72 5.78 -21.77
C GLY A 370 17.40 6.53 -21.53
N GLU A 371 17.43 7.85 -21.70
CA GLU A 371 16.29 8.73 -21.39
C GLU A 371 14.97 8.29 -22.04
N SER A 372 14.98 8.07 -23.36
CA SER A 372 13.77 7.71 -24.11
C SER A 372 13.12 6.42 -23.59
N ASN A 373 13.94 5.41 -23.29
CA ASN A 373 13.45 4.12 -22.79
C ASN A 373 12.96 4.24 -21.34
N TYR A 374 13.67 5.00 -20.50
CA TYR A 374 13.27 5.29 -19.12
C TYR A 374 11.88 5.94 -19.07
N PHE A 375 11.65 7.02 -19.83
CA PHE A 375 10.34 7.69 -19.84
C PHE A 375 9.23 6.82 -20.45
N GLN A 376 9.54 6.02 -21.47
CA GLN A 376 8.58 5.07 -22.04
C GLN A 376 8.15 4.02 -21.01
N LEU A 377 9.09 3.45 -20.25
CA LEU A 377 8.80 2.45 -19.23
C LEU A 377 8.00 3.01 -18.05
N LEU A 378 8.26 4.27 -17.66
CA LEU A 378 7.45 4.96 -16.65
C LEU A 378 6.00 5.14 -17.12
N ASN A 379 5.80 5.56 -18.37
CA ASN A 379 4.47 5.84 -18.91
C ASN A 379 3.65 4.56 -19.18
N ASN A 380 4.28 3.49 -19.65
CA ASN A 380 3.59 2.25 -20.03
C ASN A 380 2.98 1.47 -18.86
N ASN A 381 3.45 1.69 -17.62
CA ASN A 381 2.92 1.01 -16.43
C ASN A 381 1.84 1.83 -15.69
N GLY A 382 1.27 2.86 -16.32
CA GLY A 382 0.14 3.61 -15.77
C GLY A 382 0.51 4.74 -14.82
N GLN A 383 1.79 5.12 -14.72
CA GLN A 383 2.17 6.43 -14.20
C GLN A 383 2.16 7.43 -15.36
N GLN A 384 1.17 8.33 -15.42
CA GLN A 384 1.28 9.48 -16.32
C GLN A 384 2.39 10.39 -15.79
N VAL A 385 3.61 10.24 -16.30
CA VAL A 385 4.62 11.29 -16.18
C VAL A 385 4.45 12.17 -17.41
N GLN A 386 3.70 13.28 -17.24
CA GLN A 386 3.62 14.30 -18.28
C GLN A 386 5.05 14.78 -18.59
N PRO A 387 5.46 14.86 -19.86
CA PRO A 387 6.66 15.63 -20.21
C PRO A 387 6.43 17.06 -19.72
N ILE A 388 7.40 17.62 -19.01
CA ILE A 388 7.34 18.99 -18.50
C ILE A 388 7.19 19.91 -19.71
N GLN A 389 5.98 20.38 -19.95
CA GLN A 389 5.70 21.45 -20.91
C GLN A 389 6.46 22.70 -20.44
N PRO A 390 7.10 23.46 -21.35
CA PRO A 390 7.83 24.65 -20.96
C PRO A 390 6.90 25.61 -20.25
N ILE A 391 7.16 25.80 -18.95
CA ILE A 391 6.43 26.64 -18.01
C ILE A 391 6.73 28.12 -18.36
N SER A 392 6.29 28.60 -19.52
CA SER A 392 6.48 30.00 -19.90
C SER A 392 5.41 30.91 -19.27
N LYS A 393 4.22 30.36 -18.98
CA LYS A 393 3.10 31.12 -18.39
C LYS A 393 3.13 31.22 -16.86
N GLU A 394 3.63 30.21 -16.14
CA GLU A 394 3.68 30.30 -14.66
C GLU A 394 4.92 31.09 -14.19
N ILE A 395 5.99 31.18 -14.98
CA ILE A 395 7.14 32.06 -14.70
C ILE A 395 6.73 33.54 -14.73
N GLN A 396 5.80 33.94 -15.62
CA GLN A 396 5.26 35.31 -15.63
C GLN A 396 4.42 35.61 -14.38
N ASN A 397 3.67 34.62 -13.86
CA ASN A 397 2.97 34.76 -12.59
C ASN A 397 3.93 34.81 -11.40
N PHE A 398 5.05 34.09 -11.45
CA PHE A 398 6.05 34.10 -10.37
C PHE A 398 6.79 35.45 -10.29
N GLN A 399 7.12 36.07 -11.43
CA GLN A 399 7.71 37.42 -11.46
C GLN A 399 6.77 38.50 -10.93
N ALA A 400 5.46 38.38 -11.21
CA ALA A 400 4.45 39.30 -10.67
C ALA A 400 4.25 39.13 -9.15
N ILE A 401 4.30 37.90 -8.64
CA ILE A 401 4.19 37.62 -7.20
C ILE A 401 5.45 38.07 -6.46
N GLN A 402 6.64 37.92 -7.06
CA GLN A 402 7.90 38.37 -6.49
C GLN A 402 7.92 39.91 -6.33
N SER A 403 7.47 40.65 -7.34
CA SER A 403 7.35 42.11 -7.26
C SER A 403 6.36 42.60 -6.19
N MET A 404 5.28 41.84 -5.95
CA MET A 404 4.31 42.18 -4.90
C MET A 404 4.84 41.87 -3.49
N MET A 405 5.70 40.85 -3.35
CA MET A 405 6.33 40.50 -2.08
C MET A 405 7.50 41.43 -1.70
N ASP A 406 8.19 42.00 -2.69
CA ASP A 406 9.25 42.98 -2.46
C ASP A 406 8.67 44.36 -2.05
N GLU A 407 7.46 44.71 -2.48
CA GLU A 407 6.76 45.94 -2.03
C GLU A 407 6.23 45.84 -0.57
N GLU A 408 5.90 44.65 -0.05
CA GLU A 408 5.47 44.46 1.35
C GLU A 408 6.65 44.42 2.36
N GLN A 409 7.89 44.22 1.91
CA GLN A 409 9.06 44.17 2.81
C GLN A 409 9.60 45.56 3.20
N ASP A 410 9.26 46.61 2.46
CA ASP A 410 9.69 47.99 2.81
C ASP A 410 8.83 48.63 3.92
N GLU A 411 7.62 48.12 4.21
CA GLU A 411 6.76 48.67 5.29
C GLU A 411 6.92 47.97 6.66
N SER A 412 7.59 46.81 6.75
CA SER A 412 7.67 46.03 8.02
C SER A 412 9.02 46.11 8.76
N SER A 413 9.92 47.00 8.35
CA SER A 413 11.25 47.20 8.95
C SER A 413 11.25 47.96 10.30
N ASN A 414 10.30 47.70 11.21
CA ASN A 414 10.36 48.22 12.58
C ASN A 414 9.57 47.38 13.60
N SER A 415 10.13 46.24 14.03
CA SER A 415 10.11 45.77 15.44
C SER A 415 10.76 44.40 15.59
N LYS A 416 11.89 44.33 16.30
CA LYS A 416 12.51 43.07 16.74
C LYS A 416 11.75 42.52 17.94
N ILE A 417 11.23 41.29 17.86
CA ILE A 417 10.78 40.53 19.03
C ILE A 417 11.80 39.41 19.30
N GLN A 418 12.51 39.51 20.42
CA GLN A 418 13.32 38.42 20.99
C GLN A 418 12.40 37.38 21.66
N ILE A 419 12.64 36.10 21.38
CA ILE A 419 11.90 34.98 21.98
C ILE A 419 12.77 34.38 23.10
N GLU A 420 12.38 34.55 24.36
CA GLU A 420 12.87 33.77 25.50
C GLU A 420 11.85 32.69 25.87
N ILE A 421 12.33 31.45 26.06
CA ILE A 421 11.53 30.29 26.48
C ILE A 421 11.72 30.10 28.00
N PRO A 422 10.68 30.16 28.85
CA PRO A 422 10.85 29.92 30.28
C PRO A 422 10.98 28.42 30.61
N GLN A 423 11.98 28.05 31.41
CA GLN A 423 12.14 26.72 32.02
C GLN A 423 11.32 26.62 33.32
N PRO A 424 10.62 25.51 33.60
CA PRO A 424 9.89 25.33 34.86
C PRO A 424 10.83 24.93 36.01
N THR A 425 10.94 25.78 37.04
CA THR A 425 11.61 25.45 38.30
C THR A 425 10.63 24.80 39.28
N THR A 426 10.90 23.56 39.67
CA THR A 426 10.28 22.91 40.84
C THR A 426 11.05 23.29 42.11
N GLN A 427 10.37 23.87 43.10
CA GLN A 427 10.91 24.02 44.45
C GLN A 427 9.97 23.36 45.45
N HIS A 428 10.49 22.39 46.20
CA HIS A 428 9.88 21.85 47.41
C HIS A 428 10.23 22.74 48.60
N ARG A 429 9.24 23.12 49.41
CA ARG A 429 9.44 23.47 50.83
C ARG A 429 8.23 23.05 51.69
N THR A 430 8.55 22.49 52.84
CA THR A 430 7.66 22.09 53.93
C THR A 430 7.39 23.26 54.89
N ASN A 431 6.17 23.39 55.44
CA ASN A 431 5.91 23.36 56.90
C ASN A 431 4.48 23.73 57.32
N ASN A 432 4.13 23.18 58.49
CA ASN A 432 2.95 23.35 59.34
C ASN A 432 2.42 24.79 59.51
N ASN A 433 1.15 25.02 59.19
CA ASN A 433 0.09 25.40 60.12
C ASN A 433 -1.14 25.85 59.32
N GLY A 434 -2.32 25.44 59.80
CA GLY A 434 -3.58 25.51 59.10
C GLY A 434 -4.06 26.91 58.73
N TYR A 435 -4.86 26.92 57.66
CA TYR A 435 -5.71 27.97 57.11
C TYR A 435 -5.01 29.13 56.38
N TYR A 436 -5.03 29.08 55.04
CA TYR A 436 -5.11 30.27 54.19
C TYR A 436 -5.98 30.01 52.95
N GLN A 437 -6.90 30.95 52.72
CA GLN A 437 -7.66 31.13 51.49
C GLN A 437 -6.70 31.30 50.31
N SER A 438 -6.89 30.51 49.25
CA SER A 438 -6.22 30.72 47.97
C SER A 438 -7.10 31.57 47.05
N SER A 439 -6.68 32.81 46.81
CA SER A 439 -7.08 33.58 45.64
C SER A 439 -6.60 32.84 44.39
N ILE A 440 -7.52 32.50 43.50
CA ILE A 440 -7.23 31.83 42.21
C ILE A 440 -6.58 32.85 41.27
N PRO A 441 -5.33 32.65 40.78
CA PRO A 441 -4.87 33.35 39.59
C PRO A 441 -5.56 32.72 38.38
N GLN A 442 -6.19 33.54 37.55
CA GLN A 442 -6.89 33.13 36.34
C GLN A 442 -6.00 32.25 35.45
N GLN A 443 -6.28 30.95 35.40
CA GLN A 443 -5.74 30.05 34.39
C GLN A 443 -6.36 30.43 33.05
N GLN A 444 -5.53 30.83 32.08
CA GLN A 444 -5.94 30.85 30.67
C GLN A 444 -6.41 29.44 30.30
N GLN A 445 -7.57 29.36 29.65
CA GLN A 445 -8.29 28.10 29.43
C GLN A 445 -7.43 27.10 28.62
N PRO A 446 -7.45 25.79 28.96
CA PRO A 446 -6.71 24.73 28.25
C PRO A 446 -6.92 24.71 26.72
N GLN A 447 -8.04 25.25 26.24
CA GLN A 447 -8.38 25.37 24.83
C GLN A 447 -7.48 26.36 24.06
N GLN A 448 -7.01 27.43 24.70
CA GLN A 448 -6.12 28.40 24.04
C GLN A 448 -4.71 27.82 23.83
N GLN A 449 -4.19 27.06 24.79
CA GLN A 449 -2.90 26.38 24.64
C GLN A 449 -2.95 25.28 23.57
N LEU A 450 -4.08 24.59 23.44
CA LEU A 450 -4.30 23.60 22.38
C LEU A 450 -4.35 24.25 20.99
N GLN A 451 -5.00 25.42 20.87
CA GLN A 451 -5.07 26.14 19.60
C GLN A 451 -3.69 26.63 19.13
N ILE A 452 -2.89 27.19 20.04
CA ILE A 452 -1.52 27.62 19.72
C ILE A 452 -0.65 26.43 19.26
N ALA A 453 -0.83 25.25 19.85
CA ALA A 453 -0.12 24.05 19.40
C ALA A 453 -0.55 23.59 18.00
N ILE A 454 -1.85 23.68 17.68
CA ILE A 454 -2.38 23.37 16.34
C ILE A 454 -1.81 24.34 15.30
N ASP A 455 -1.81 25.64 15.59
CA ASP A 455 -1.33 26.67 14.67
C ASP A 455 0.17 26.50 14.38
N ASN A 456 0.97 26.17 15.41
CA ASN A 456 2.40 25.88 15.25
C ASN A 456 2.66 24.63 14.40
N ILE A 457 1.83 23.58 14.53
CA ILE A 457 1.94 22.36 13.70
C ILE A 457 1.54 22.66 12.25
N GLN A 458 0.50 23.47 12.03
CA GLN A 458 0.09 23.89 10.69
C GLN A 458 1.18 24.71 10.00
N GLU A 459 1.81 25.62 10.72
CA GLU A 459 2.93 26.41 10.19
C GLU A 459 4.14 25.52 9.90
N ALA A 460 4.47 24.55 10.77
CA ALA A 460 5.53 23.58 10.49
C ALA A 460 5.25 22.71 9.24
N ILE A 461 4.01 22.28 9.03
CA ILE A 461 3.58 21.55 7.82
C ILE A 461 3.74 22.45 6.58
N LYS A 462 3.36 23.73 6.68
CA LYS A 462 3.53 24.71 5.60
C LYS A 462 5.00 24.89 5.24
N GLN A 463 5.88 25.03 6.24
CA GLN A 463 7.32 25.12 6.05
C GLN A 463 7.94 23.85 5.44
N ILE A 464 7.45 22.66 5.81
CA ILE A 464 7.89 21.38 5.20
C ILE A 464 7.46 21.30 3.73
N LYS A 465 6.21 21.68 3.40
CA LYS A 465 5.74 21.73 2.01
C LYS A 465 6.55 22.71 1.17
N ILE A 466 6.85 23.89 1.70
CA ILE A 466 7.71 24.87 1.04
C ILE A 466 9.12 24.31 0.83
N LYS A 467 9.73 23.67 1.84
CA LYS A 467 11.05 23.04 1.69
C LYS A 467 11.07 21.92 0.67
N GLN A 468 9.99 21.13 0.56
CA GLN A 468 9.83 20.10 -0.46
C GLN A 468 9.76 20.74 -1.85
N GLN A 469 8.89 21.74 -2.03
CA GLN A 469 8.76 22.49 -3.29
C GLN A 469 10.07 23.19 -3.70
N VAL A 470 10.80 23.78 -2.76
CA VAL A 470 12.12 24.40 -3.02
C VAL A 470 13.17 23.36 -3.42
N ARG A 471 13.14 22.15 -2.84
CA ARG A 471 14.02 21.05 -3.27
C ARG A 471 13.68 20.58 -4.68
N ASP A 472 12.40 20.41 -4.98
CA ASP A 472 11.90 20.01 -6.31
C ASP A 472 12.26 21.08 -7.36
N LEU A 473 12.14 22.37 -7.02
CA LEU A 473 12.57 23.49 -7.87
C LEU A 473 14.08 23.55 -8.07
N ASN A 474 14.88 23.38 -7.02
CA ASN A 474 16.34 23.38 -7.14
C ASN A 474 16.82 22.22 -8.02
N TYR A 475 16.18 21.06 -7.92
CA TYR A 475 16.45 19.92 -8.79
C TYR A 475 16.06 20.22 -10.24
N LEU A 476 14.90 20.85 -10.47
CA LEU A 476 14.47 21.31 -11.79
C LEU A 476 15.42 22.34 -12.39
N THR A 477 15.93 23.28 -11.59
CA THR A 477 16.93 24.28 -12.00
C THR A 477 18.26 23.62 -12.39
N GLN A 478 18.69 22.59 -11.66
CA GLN A 478 19.90 21.83 -12.01
C GLN A 478 19.71 21.05 -13.33
N MET A 479 18.54 20.45 -13.55
CA MET A 479 18.21 19.76 -14.80
C MET A 479 18.18 20.72 -16.00
N LEU A 480 17.59 21.91 -15.85
CA LEU A 480 17.57 22.94 -16.88
C LEU A 480 18.98 23.50 -17.18
N HIS A 481 19.84 23.63 -16.17
CA HIS A 481 21.24 24.02 -16.35
C HIS A 481 22.04 22.96 -17.14
N MET A 482 21.79 21.67 -16.90
CA MET A 482 22.43 20.59 -17.65
C MET A 482 21.98 20.56 -19.12
N GLN A 483 20.68 20.75 -19.38
CA GLN A 483 20.16 20.88 -20.76
C GLN A 483 20.71 22.12 -21.48
N HIS A 484 20.86 23.25 -20.78
CA HIS A 484 21.43 24.45 -21.37
C HIS A 484 22.93 24.28 -21.70
N LYS A 485 23.70 23.57 -20.87
CA LYS A 485 25.09 23.21 -21.17
C LYS A 485 25.22 22.33 -22.42
N GLU A 486 24.35 21.33 -22.56
CA GLU A 486 24.34 20.46 -23.75
C GLU A 486 23.93 21.19 -25.04
N MET A 487 22.96 22.11 -24.97
CA MET A 487 22.54 22.87 -26.15
C MET A 487 23.51 24.00 -26.54
N SER A 488 24.27 24.54 -25.59
CA SER A 488 25.20 25.65 -25.85
C SER A 488 26.60 25.20 -26.29
N GLY A 489 26.96 23.93 -26.11
CA GLY A 489 28.27 23.40 -26.51
C GLY A 489 29.45 24.08 -25.80
N ILE A 490 29.22 24.68 -24.62
CA ILE A 490 30.23 25.32 -23.79
C ILE A 490 30.52 24.41 -22.60
N ASP A 491 31.75 23.89 -22.50
CA ASP A 491 32.26 23.12 -21.35
C ASP A 491 32.16 23.90 -20.02
#